data_AF-B0CVD4-F1
#
_entry.id   AF-B0CVD4-F1
#
_cell.length_a   1.000
_cell.length_b   1.000
_cell.length_c   1.000
_cell.angle_alpha   90.00
_cell.angle_beta   90.00
_cell.angle_gamma   90.00
#
_symmetry.space_group_name_H-M   'P 1'
#
loop_
_entity.id
_entity.type
_entity.pdbx_description
1 polymer ?
#
loop_
_entity_poly.entity_id
_entity_poly.type
_entity_poly.pdbx_seq_one_letter_code
_entity_poly.pdbx_strand_id
1 'polypeptide(L)'
;MSFSVNSSPTALISGLLAKTNSADQAAFMNLSCVNFPKHLEPEKSPEEVALAIFQTNAVAAGNGVGIFPRMARLNHGCSSAFNVVYSWREKEGVLVVYALKSIRKGEELLTTYTELRRPREQRRAYLTEHYGFYCTCSACSIPEEQSRASDIRLATISEEYGRFATWGNHEISGKEAIDHIRKIWALEDEEGYWSERGRLAADAAWIAAAHSE
;
A
#
# COMPACT_ATOMS: atom_id res chain seq x y z
N MET A 1 21.74 -0.99 -16.29
CA MET A 1 22.76 -0.16 -15.62
C MET A 1 22.40 -0.08 -14.15
N SER A 2 23.25 -0.60 -13.27
CA SER A 2 23.11 -0.44 -11.82
C SER A 2 23.58 0.97 -11.46
N PHE A 3 22.67 1.87 -11.13
CA PHE A 3 23.03 3.17 -10.59
C PHE A 3 23.40 2.99 -9.10
N SER A 4 24.69 2.88 -8.79
CA SER A 4 25.14 2.97 -7.40
C SER A 4 25.26 4.43 -7.01
N VAL A 5 24.43 4.89 -6.08
CA VAL A 5 24.55 6.22 -5.49
C VAL A 5 25.56 6.16 -4.35
N ASN A 6 26.72 6.83 -4.52
CA ASN A 6 27.76 6.92 -3.49
C ASN A 6 27.62 8.19 -2.61
N SER A 7 26.50 8.89 -2.68
CA SER A 7 26.22 10.11 -1.92
C SER A 7 25.21 9.85 -0.79
N SER A 8 25.22 10.71 0.24
CA SER A 8 24.18 10.71 1.28
C SER A 8 22.78 10.83 0.65
N PRO A 9 21.76 10.08 1.15
CA PRO A 9 20.37 10.23 0.73
C PRO A 9 19.87 11.67 0.83
N THR A 10 20.25 12.39 1.90
CA THR A 10 19.91 13.81 2.12
C THR A 10 20.36 14.68 0.93
N ALA A 11 21.63 14.52 0.52
CA ALA A 11 22.22 15.28 -0.58
C ALA A 11 21.59 14.91 -1.93
N LEU A 12 21.27 13.63 -2.14
CA LEU A 12 20.59 13.18 -3.36
C LEU A 12 19.21 13.81 -3.49
N ILE A 13 18.37 13.70 -2.45
CA ILE A 13 16.99 14.21 -2.48
C ILE A 13 16.98 15.73 -2.64
N SER A 14 17.81 16.43 -1.86
CA SER A 14 17.91 17.90 -1.94
C SER A 14 18.41 18.36 -3.31
N GLY A 15 19.39 17.65 -3.88
CA GLY A 15 19.92 17.95 -5.21
C GLY A 15 18.93 17.66 -6.36
N LEU A 16 18.05 16.66 -6.20
CA LEU A 16 16.97 16.40 -7.15
C LEU A 16 15.87 17.46 -7.04
N LEU A 17 15.48 17.83 -5.82
CA LEU A 17 14.47 18.85 -5.55
C LEU A 17 14.90 20.23 -6.10
N ALA A 18 16.17 20.59 -5.94
CA ALA A 18 16.71 21.85 -6.48
C ALA A 18 16.62 21.96 -8.02
N LYS A 19 16.50 20.83 -8.73
CA LYS A 19 16.38 20.79 -10.20
C LYS A 19 14.93 20.87 -10.69
N THR A 20 13.94 20.75 -9.82
CA THR A 20 12.52 20.89 -10.20
C THR A 20 12.12 22.37 -10.26
N ASN A 21 10.98 22.67 -10.88
CA ASN A 21 10.48 24.04 -10.94
C ASN A 21 9.91 24.48 -9.57
N SER A 22 9.73 25.78 -9.38
CA SER A 22 9.26 26.35 -8.12
C SER A 22 7.88 25.85 -7.67
N ALA A 23 7.00 25.50 -8.61
CA ALA A 23 5.68 24.97 -8.27
C ALA A 23 5.79 23.54 -7.69
N ASP A 24 6.64 22.70 -8.27
CA ASP A 24 6.91 21.34 -7.77
C ASP A 24 7.64 21.37 -6.42
N GLN A 25 8.59 22.30 -6.25
CA GLN A 25 9.25 22.52 -4.96
C GLN A 25 8.25 22.92 -3.87
N ALA A 26 7.36 23.87 -4.17
CA ALA A 26 6.33 24.28 -3.23
C ALA A 26 5.34 23.14 -2.93
N ALA A 27 4.95 22.36 -3.93
CA ALA A 27 4.06 21.21 -3.74
C ALA A 27 4.70 20.13 -2.86
N PHE A 28 6.00 19.86 -3.05
CA PHE A 28 6.78 18.93 -2.24
C PHE A 28 6.92 19.42 -0.81
N MET A 29 7.34 20.67 -0.59
CA MET A 29 7.55 21.23 0.75
C MET A 29 6.25 21.40 1.55
N ASN A 30 5.09 21.33 0.88
CA ASN A 30 3.76 21.36 1.52
C ASN A 30 3.26 19.95 1.92
N LEU A 31 4.07 18.90 1.76
CA LEU A 31 3.75 17.57 2.27
C LEU A 31 4.11 17.45 3.76
N SER A 32 3.46 16.51 4.45
CA SER A 32 3.74 16.25 5.87
C SER A 32 5.05 15.47 6.05
N CYS A 33 5.65 15.59 7.23
CA CYS A 33 6.69 14.68 7.70
C CYS A 33 6.43 14.35 9.17
N VAL A 34 6.68 13.11 9.59
CA VAL A 34 6.27 12.64 10.93
C VAL A 34 7.45 12.27 11.83
N ASN A 35 8.61 11.94 11.23
CA ASN A 35 9.78 11.45 11.93
C ASN A 35 11.01 12.37 11.75
N PHE A 36 10.81 13.69 11.84
CA PHE A 36 11.93 14.64 11.78
C PHE A 36 12.85 14.47 13.01
N PRO A 37 14.19 14.46 12.85
CA PRO A 37 15.10 14.24 13.97
C PRO A 37 14.96 15.29 15.08
N LYS A 38 14.63 14.85 16.31
CA LYS A 38 14.34 15.73 17.46
C LYS A 38 15.51 16.64 17.88
N HIS A 39 16.73 16.33 17.47
CA HIS A 39 17.94 17.09 17.82
C HIS A 39 18.26 18.20 16.79
N LEU A 40 17.47 18.31 15.73
CA LEU A 40 17.62 19.32 14.68
C LEU A 40 16.49 20.35 14.74
N GLU A 41 16.75 21.53 14.21
CA GLU A 41 15.74 22.57 14.01
C GLU A 41 15.36 22.61 12.51
N PRO A 42 14.07 22.42 12.15
CA PRO A 42 13.63 22.39 10.75
C PRO A 42 14.07 23.61 9.94
N GLU A 43 14.01 24.82 10.51
CA GLU A 43 14.39 26.05 9.82
C GLU A 43 15.89 26.12 9.50
N LYS A 44 16.72 25.43 10.30
CA LYS A 44 18.18 25.38 10.13
C LYS A 44 18.63 24.15 9.34
N SER A 45 17.73 23.23 8.98
CA SER A 45 18.08 21.96 8.35
C SER A 45 17.12 21.63 7.18
N PRO A 46 17.03 22.48 6.15
CA PRO A 46 16.08 22.30 5.05
C PRO A 46 16.30 21.00 4.25
N GLU A 47 17.54 20.54 4.13
CA GLU A 47 17.85 19.29 3.45
C GLU A 47 17.32 18.06 4.22
N GLU A 48 17.38 18.10 5.55
CA GLU A 48 16.84 17.06 6.42
C GLU A 48 15.31 17.07 6.42
N VAL A 49 14.70 18.27 6.30
CA VAL A 49 13.25 18.38 6.08
C VAL A 49 12.86 17.71 4.77
N ALA A 50 13.63 17.92 3.70
CA ALA A 50 13.37 17.28 2.42
C ALA A 50 13.49 15.75 2.50
N LEU A 51 14.49 15.23 3.21
CA LEU A 51 14.61 13.80 3.45
C LEU A 51 13.43 13.25 4.27
N ALA A 52 13.02 13.93 5.34
CA ALA A 52 11.91 13.50 6.19
C ALA A 52 10.56 13.50 5.45
N ILE A 53 10.31 14.51 4.61
CA ILE A 53 9.16 14.55 3.70
C ILE A 53 9.22 13.36 2.74
N PHE A 54 10.38 13.12 2.13
CA PHE A 54 10.56 12.03 1.19
C PHE A 54 10.26 10.67 1.85
N GLN A 55 10.83 10.41 3.02
CA GLN A 55 10.63 9.16 3.77
C GLN A 55 9.16 8.92 4.14
N THR A 56 8.40 9.99 4.39
CA THR A 56 6.99 9.88 4.77
C THR A 56 6.06 9.64 3.57
N ASN A 57 6.40 10.19 2.39
CA ASN A 57 5.47 10.29 1.26
C ASN A 57 5.90 9.52 0.00
N ALA A 58 7.13 9.01 -0.06
CA ALA A 58 7.62 8.30 -1.23
C ALA A 58 6.90 6.96 -1.39
N VAL A 59 6.60 6.61 -2.64
CA VAL A 59 5.99 5.32 -3.00
C VAL A 59 6.78 4.65 -4.12
N ALA A 60 6.63 3.33 -4.22
CA ALA A 60 7.23 2.56 -5.31
C ALA A 60 6.72 3.04 -6.67
N ALA A 61 7.65 3.21 -7.61
CA ALA A 61 7.40 3.58 -9.00
C ALA A 61 8.28 2.71 -9.90
N GLY A 62 7.77 1.52 -10.25
CA GLY A 62 8.51 0.51 -11.00
C GLY A 62 9.71 -0.01 -10.20
N ASN A 63 10.90 0.11 -10.77
CA ASN A 63 12.16 -0.27 -10.09
C ASN A 63 12.72 0.85 -9.19
N GLY A 64 12.03 1.97 -9.08
CA GLY A 64 12.44 3.13 -8.28
C GLY A 64 11.40 3.53 -7.23
N VAL A 65 11.65 4.71 -6.65
CA VAL A 65 10.74 5.39 -5.73
C VAL A 65 10.46 6.79 -6.25
N GLY A 66 9.24 7.27 -6.05
CA GLY A 66 8.80 8.57 -6.53
C GLY A 66 7.96 9.30 -5.50
N ILE A 67 7.90 10.62 -5.64
CA ILE A 67 7.02 11.49 -4.88
C ILE A 67 5.95 12.02 -5.82
N PHE A 68 4.69 11.83 -5.43
CA PHE A 68 3.54 12.25 -6.20
C PHE A 68 2.65 13.11 -5.32
N PRO A 69 2.86 14.44 -5.26
CA PRO A 69 2.25 15.30 -4.25
C PRO A 69 0.71 15.24 -4.18
N ARG A 70 0.04 14.93 -5.30
CA ARG A 70 -1.42 14.73 -5.34
C ARG A 70 -1.85 13.41 -4.72
N MET A 71 -1.11 12.33 -4.97
CA MET A 71 -1.39 11.01 -4.40
C MET A 71 -1.04 10.97 -2.90
N ALA A 72 0.03 11.66 -2.49
CA ALA A 72 0.46 11.76 -1.09
C ALA A 72 -0.57 12.45 -0.17
N ARG A 73 -1.67 13.00 -0.72
CA ARG A 73 -2.80 13.52 0.05
C ARG A 73 -3.85 12.46 0.42
N LEU A 74 -3.80 11.27 -0.19
CA LEU A 74 -4.73 10.19 0.12
C LEU A 74 -4.42 9.66 1.52
N ASN A 75 -5.40 9.73 2.41
CA ASN A 75 -5.27 9.19 3.77
C ASN A 75 -5.37 7.67 3.80
N HIS A 76 -5.04 7.12 4.97
CA HIS A 76 -5.03 5.68 5.22
C HIS A 76 -6.42 5.10 5.53
N GLY A 77 -6.74 3.95 4.94
CA GLY A 77 -7.80 3.03 5.38
C GLY A 77 -7.30 1.59 5.50
N CYS A 78 -7.72 0.86 6.54
CA CYS A 78 -7.39 -0.56 6.72
C CYS A 78 -8.42 -1.47 6.05
N SER A 79 -8.00 -2.62 5.50
CA SER A 79 -8.89 -3.70 5.01
C SER A 79 -10.08 -3.14 4.18
N SER A 80 -11.32 -3.39 4.59
CA SER A 80 -12.51 -2.92 3.91
C SER A 80 -12.73 -1.40 3.93
N ALA A 81 -11.94 -0.62 4.67
CA ALA A 81 -12.07 0.83 4.72
C ALA A 81 -11.51 1.53 3.47
N PHE A 82 -10.35 1.10 2.94
CA PHE A 82 -9.77 1.76 1.78
C PHE A 82 -10.61 1.51 0.51
N ASN A 83 -10.65 2.49 -0.38
CA ASN A 83 -11.53 2.48 -1.55
C ASN A 83 -10.79 2.80 -2.85
N VAL A 84 -9.51 3.15 -2.77
CA VAL A 84 -8.64 3.33 -3.92
C VAL A 84 -7.32 2.58 -3.77
N VAL A 85 -6.73 2.21 -4.90
CA VAL A 85 -5.36 1.72 -5.01
C VAL A 85 -4.63 2.53 -6.07
N TYR A 86 -3.32 2.41 -6.13
CA TYR A 86 -2.54 3.07 -7.16
C TYR A 86 -1.58 2.10 -7.85
N SER A 87 -1.25 2.41 -9.10
CA SER A 87 -0.27 1.67 -9.89
C SER A 87 0.56 2.63 -10.72
N TRP A 88 1.86 2.34 -10.82
CA TRP A 88 2.78 3.05 -11.69
C TRP A 88 2.70 2.52 -13.12
N ARG A 89 2.48 3.43 -14.07
CA ARG A 89 2.48 3.14 -15.50
C ARG A 89 3.79 3.59 -16.11
N GLU A 90 4.73 2.65 -16.23
CA GLU A 90 6.11 2.89 -16.67
C GLU A 90 6.19 3.59 -18.03
N LYS A 91 5.40 3.16 -19.02
CA LYS A 91 5.44 3.71 -20.38
C LYS A 91 4.96 5.16 -20.43
N GLU A 92 3.98 5.49 -19.61
CA GLU A 92 3.39 6.82 -19.52
C GLU A 92 4.11 7.74 -18.52
N GLY A 93 4.95 7.18 -17.63
CA GLY A 93 5.63 7.95 -16.61
C GLY A 93 4.70 8.56 -15.56
N VAL A 94 3.56 7.90 -15.27
CA VAL A 94 2.54 8.43 -14.34
C VAL A 94 2.09 7.39 -13.30
N LEU A 95 1.75 7.89 -12.11
CA LEU A 95 1.02 7.12 -11.11
C LEU A 95 -0.48 7.33 -11.30
N VAL A 96 -1.23 6.23 -11.43
CA VAL A 96 -2.68 6.26 -11.62
C VAL A 96 -3.36 5.68 -10.39
N VAL A 97 -4.37 6.40 -9.89
CA VAL A 97 -5.22 6.00 -8.77
C VAL A 97 -6.52 5.41 -9.33
N TYR A 98 -6.90 4.23 -8.87
CA TYR A 98 -8.09 3.49 -9.30
C TYR A 98 -9.03 3.28 -8.12
N ALA A 99 -10.33 3.48 -8.34
CA ALA A 99 -11.35 3.07 -7.39
C ALA A 99 -11.50 1.55 -7.39
N LEU A 100 -11.57 0.96 -6.21
CA LEU A 100 -11.85 -0.48 -6.02
C LEU A 100 -13.35 -0.78 -5.87
N LYS A 101 -14.12 0.21 -5.43
CA LYS A 101 -15.55 0.11 -5.17
C LYS A 101 -16.22 1.44 -5.52
N SER A 102 -17.54 1.46 -5.48
CA SER A 102 -18.30 2.70 -5.70
C SER A 102 -17.95 3.73 -4.62
N ILE A 103 -17.70 4.97 -5.02
CA ILE A 103 -17.34 6.09 -4.13
C ILE A 103 -18.39 7.18 -4.31
N ARG A 104 -19.02 7.61 -3.22
CA ARG A 104 -20.07 8.64 -3.27
C ARG A 104 -19.44 10.04 -3.30
N LYS A 105 -20.17 11.02 -3.84
CA LYS A 105 -19.75 12.43 -3.77
C LYS A 105 -19.57 12.85 -2.31
N GLY A 106 -18.39 13.38 -1.97
CA GLY A 106 -18.03 13.80 -0.61
C GLY A 106 -17.47 12.68 0.28
N GLU A 107 -17.43 11.43 -0.20
CA GLU A 107 -16.70 10.36 0.46
C GLU A 107 -15.20 10.57 0.26
N GLU A 108 -14.43 10.36 1.32
CA GLU A 108 -12.97 10.49 1.29
C GLU A 108 -12.34 9.34 0.48
N LEU A 109 -11.29 9.66 -0.27
CA LEU A 109 -10.47 8.66 -0.96
C LEU A 109 -9.39 8.16 -0.01
N LEU A 110 -9.43 6.85 0.27
CA LEU A 110 -8.53 6.19 1.20
C LEU A 110 -7.71 5.11 0.47
N THR A 111 -6.40 5.14 0.66
CA THR A 111 -5.47 4.07 0.26
C THR A 111 -4.96 3.35 1.50
N THR A 112 -4.28 2.21 1.35
CA THR A 112 -3.54 1.60 2.47
C THR A 112 -2.09 2.06 2.49
N TYR A 113 -1.53 2.15 3.70
CA TYR A 113 -0.11 2.46 3.97
C TYR A 113 0.62 1.26 4.57
N THR A 114 -0.12 0.21 4.91
CA THR A 114 0.37 -0.99 5.57
C THR A 114 0.18 -2.19 4.67
N GLU A 115 0.83 -3.29 5.03
CA GLU A 115 0.45 -4.60 4.51
C GLU A 115 -1.04 -4.86 4.74
N LEU A 116 -1.65 -5.54 3.77
CA LEU A 116 -3.10 -5.55 3.59
C LEU A 116 -3.84 -6.43 4.61
N ARG A 117 -3.19 -7.47 5.13
CA ARG A 117 -3.84 -8.57 5.87
C ARG A 117 -3.32 -8.77 7.29
N ARG A 118 -2.68 -7.75 7.88
CA ARG A 118 -2.20 -7.80 9.27
C ARG A 118 -3.34 -7.61 10.27
N PRO A 119 -3.29 -8.18 11.49
CA PRO A 119 -4.24 -7.90 12.57
C PRO A 119 -4.33 -6.42 12.97
N ARG A 120 -5.48 -6.00 13.52
CA ARG A 120 -5.76 -4.58 13.85
C ARG A 120 -4.69 -3.93 14.72
N GLU A 121 -4.23 -4.62 15.76
CA GLU A 121 -3.20 -4.08 16.65
C GLU A 121 -1.87 -3.89 15.94
N GLN A 122 -1.48 -4.84 15.08
CA GLN A 122 -0.25 -4.74 14.30
C GLN A 122 -0.32 -3.60 13.27
N ARG A 123 -1.48 -3.40 12.62
CA ARG A 123 -1.69 -2.25 11.73
C ARG A 123 -1.55 -0.93 12.49
N ARG A 124 -2.16 -0.81 13.67
CA ARG A 124 -2.08 0.40 14.52
C ARG A 124 -0.68 0.67 15.05
N ALA A 125 0.04 -0.35 15.49
CA ALA A 125 1.43 -0.23 15.92
C ALA A 125 2.31 0.30 14.79
N TYR A 126 2.20 -0.31 13.59
CA TYR A 126 2.94 0.12 12.40
C TYR A 126 2.62 1.57 12.01
N LEU A 127 1.34 1.97 12.00
CA LEU A 127 0.95 3.34 11.65
C LEU A 127 1.41 4.37 12.70
N THR A 128 1.41 3.99 13.98
CA THR A 128 1.92 4.86 15.05
C THR A 128 3.43 5.05 14.93
N GLU A 129 4.17 3.98 14.63
CA GLU A 129 5.63 4.03 14.51
C GLU A 129 6.09 4.77 13.24
N HIS A 130 5.49 4.47 12.08
CA HIS A 130 5.97 4.99 10.80
C HIS A 130 5.28 6.26 10.34
N TYR A 131 4.03 6.51 10.78
CA TYR A 131 3.22 7.65 10.36
C TYR A 131 2.69 8.49 11.53
N GLY A 132 3.06 8.16 12.78
CA GLY A 132 2.76 8.94 13.99
C GLY A 132 1.28 9.17 14.26
N PHE A 133 0.37 8.31 13.77
CA PHE A 133 -1.06 8.43 14.05
C PHE A 133 -1.68 7.09 14.46
N TYR A 134 -2.75 7.18 15.27
CA TYR A 134 -3.55 6.04 15.67
C TYR A 134 -4.76 5.89 14.73
N CYS A 135 -4.88 4.75 14.05
CA CYS A 135 -5.92 4.55 13.04
C CYS A 135 -7.32 4.35 13.66
N THR A 136 -8.27 5.16 13.19
CA THR A 136 -9.68 5.18 13.56
C THR A 136 -10.62 4.98 12.36
N CYS A 137 -10.11 4.44 11.25
CA CYS A 137 -10.94 4.13 10.08
C CYS A 137 -12.07 3.15 10.42
N SER A 138 -13.05 3.01 9.53
CA SER A 138 -14.23 2.15 9.77
C SER A 138 -13.87 0.72 10.17
N ALA A 139 -12.82 0.13 9.59
CA ALA A 139 -12.36 -1.23 9.94
C ALA A 139 -11.65 -1.31 11.31
N CYS A 140 -11.09 -0.22 11.82
CA CYS A 140 -10.41 -0.18 13.12
C CYS A 140 -11.35 0.24 14.26
N SER A 141 -12.47 0.88 13.94
CA SER A 141 -13.44 1.43 14.89
C SER A 141 -14.60 0.48 15.21
N ILE A 142 -14.58 -0.75 14.69
CA ILE A 142 -15.55 -1.79 15.03
C ILE A 142 -15.31 -2.36 16.44
N PRO A 143 -16.34 -2.98 17.06
CA PRO A 143 -16.21 -3.67 18.34
C PRO A 143 -15.10 -4.74 18.35
N GLU A 144 -14.54 -4.99 19.53
CA GLU A 144 -13.46 -5.95 19.76
C GLU A 144 -13.71 -7.33 19.15
N GLU A 145 -14.89 -7.89 19.38
CA GLU A 145 -15.28 -9.21 18.86
C GLU A 145 -15.29 -9.24 17.33
N GLN A 146 -15.87 -8.21 16.69
CA GLN A 146 -15.90 -8.10 15.23
C GLN A 146 -14.48 -7.91 14.66
N SER A 147 -13.63 -7.16 15.35
CA SER A 147 -12.22 -7.02 14.97
C SER A 147 -11.48 -8.34 15.05
N ARG A 148 -11.71 -9.17 16.08
CA ARG A 148 -11.08 -10.49 16.19
C ARG A 148 -11.54 -11.41 15.06
N ALA A 149 -12.82 -11.36 14.70
CA ALA A 149 -13.33 -12.12 13.55
C ALA A 149 -12.68 -11.66 12.22
N SER A 150 -12.54 -10.34 12.01
CA SER A 150 -11.81 -9.78 10.85
C SER A 150 -10.34 -10.21 10.84
N ASP A 151 -9.65 -10.13 11.98
CA ASP A 151 -8.26 -10.54 12.08
C ASP A 151 -8.07 -12.03 11.78
N ILE A 152 -8.99 -12.90 12.24
CA ILE A 152 -9.00 -14.32 11.89
C ILE A 152 -9.18 -14.51 10.37
N ARG A 153 -10.15 -13.83 9.75
CA ARG A 153 -10.37 -13.93 8.30
C ARG A 153 -9.14 -13.49 7.51
N LEU A 154 -8.54 -12.34 7.84
CA LEU A 154 -7.34 -11.83 7.16
C LEU A 154 -6.14 -12.78 7.31
N ALA A 155 -5.99 -13.40 8.49
CA ALA A 155 -4.97 -14.42 8.72
C ALA A 155 -5.23 -15.69 7.88
N THR A 156 -6.48 -16.17 7.84
CA THR A 156 -6.86 -17.32 7.01
C THR A 156 -6.64 -17.02 5.54
N ILE A 157 -7.02 -15.83 5.03
CA ILE A 157 -6.74 -15.43 3.64
C ILE A 157 -5.24 -15.53 3.36
N SER A 158 -4.40 -15.05 4.27
CA SER A 158 -2.94 -15.13 4.12
C SER A 158 -2.41 -16.57 4.08
N GLU A 159 -2.94 -17.46 4.91
CA GLU A 159 -2.61 -18.88 4.90
C GLU A 159 -3.04 -19.55 3.59
N GLU A 160 -4.25 -19.29 3.13
CA GLU A 160 -4.78 -19.84 1.87
C GLU A 160 -3.96 -19.39 0.66
N TYR A 161 -3.52 -18.12 0.62
CA TYR A 161 -2.57 -17.67 -0.40
C TYR A 161 -1.23 -18.38 -0.32
N GLY A 162 -0.75 -18.67 0.90
CA GLY A 162 0.47 -19.45 1.12
C GLY A 162 0.35 -20.88 0.59
N ARG A 163 -0.79 -21.54 0.80
CA ARG A 163 -1.10 -22.86 0.23
C ARG A 163 -1.25 -22.81 -1.28
N PHE A 164 -2.01 -21.84 -1.79
CA PHE A 164 -2.18 -21.64 -3.22
C PHE A 164 -0.82 -21.47 -3.95
N ALA A 165 0.11 -20.70 -3.36
CA ALA A 165 1.42 -20.45 -3.96
C ALA A 165 2.25 -21.73 -4.20
N THR A 166 2.01 -22.83 -3.45
CA THR A 166 2.75 -24.09 -3.63
C THR A 166 2.37 -24.84 -4.91
N TRP A 167 1.28 -24.45 -5.58
CA TRP A 167 0.93 -24.94 -6.92
C TRP A 167 2.07 -24.71 -7.93
N GLY A 168 2.77 -23.58 -7.84
CA GLY A 168 3.93 -23.28 -8.69
C GLY A 168 5.10 -24.25 -8.53
N ASN A 169 5.16 -24.98 -7.41
CA ASN A 169 6.14 -26.03 -7.12
C ASN A 169 5.58 -27.44 -7.37
N HIS A 170 4.37 -27.57 -7.93
CA HIS A 170 3.65 -28.83 -8.13
C HIS A 170 3.34 -29.61 -6.84
N GLU A 171 3.23 -28.93 -5.70
CA GLU A 171 2.88 -29.57 -4.42
C GLU A 171 1.37 -29.86 -4.28
N ILE A 172 0.53 -29.13 -5.01
CA ILE A 172 -0.92 -29.31 -5.07
C ILE A 172 -1.39 -29.37 -6.53
N SER A 173 -2.52 -30.04 -6.78
CA SER A 173 -3.15 -30.10 -8.10
C SER A 173 -3.80 -28.77 -8.49
N GLY A 174 -4.08 -28.59 -9.79
CA GLY A 174 -4.85 -27.43 -10.27
C GLY A 174 -6.25 -27.34 -9.64
N LYS A 175 -6.89 -28.49 -9.35
CA LYS A 175 -8.18 -28.53 -8.67
C LYS A 175 -8.08 -28.00 -7.23
N GLU A 176 -7.09 -28.46 -6.47
CA GLU A 176 -6.84 -27.98 -5.10
C GLU A 176 -6.50 -26.48 -5.11
N ALA A 177 -5.72 -26.02 -6.08
CA ALA A 177 -5.40 -24.60 -6.24
C ALA A 177 -6.67 -23.75 -6.48
N ILE A 178 -7.59 -24.21 -7.34
CA ILE A 178 -8.89 -23.55 -7.55
C ILE A 178 -9.75 -23.56 -6.28
N ASP A 179 -9.72 -24.63 -5.49
CA ASP A 179 -10.48 -24.70 -4.23
C ASP A 179 -9.96 -23.70 -3.18
N HIS A 180 -8.63 -23.53 -3.08
CA HIS A 180 -8.03 -22.45 -2.28
C HIS A 180 -8.43 -21.06 -2.78
N ILE A 181 -8.40 -20.82 -4.10
CA ILE A 181 -8.85 -19.55 -4.71
C ILE A 181 -10.31 -19.26 -4.36
N ARG A 182 -11.20 -20.24 -4.45
CA ARG A 182 -12.63 -20.07 -4.08
C ARG A 182 -12.80 -19.73 -2.61
N LYS A 183 -12.02 -20.36 -1.73
CA LYS A 183 -12.04 -20.06 -0.29
C LYS A 183 -11.54 -18.65 0.00
N ILE A 184 -10.44 -18.23 -0.64
CA ILE A 184 -9.95 -16.84 -0.57
C ILE A 184 -11.06 -15.89 -0.99
N TRP A 185 -11.67 -16.12 -2.16
CA TRP A 185 -12.71 -15.26 -2.71
C TRP A 185 -13.90 -15.08 -1.75
N ALA A 186 -14.38 -16.18 -1.16
CA ALA A 186 -15.47 -16.14 -0.18
C ALA A 186 -15.11 -15.34 1.08
N LEU A 187 -13.88 -15.48 1.58
CA LEU A 187 -13.40 -14.73 2.74
C LEU A 187 -13.21 -13.24 2.40
N GLU A 188 -12.74 -12.92 1.20
CA GLU A 188 -12.63 -11.54 0.70
C GLU A 188 -14.01 -10.87 0.55
N ASP A 189 -15.02 -11.61 0.11
CA ASP A 189 -16.42 -11.17 0.08
C ASP A 189 -16.94 -10.86 1.49
N GLU A 190 -16.75 -11.77 2.45
CA GLU A 190 -17.20 -11.57 3.82
C GLU A 190 -16.47 -10.41 4.52
N GLU A 191 -15.17 -10.28 4.29
CA GLU A 191 -14.37 -9.20 4.87
C GLU A 191 -14.67 -7.84 4.22
N GLY A 192 -15.23 -7.83 3.01
CA GLY A 192 -15.39 -6.62 2.20
C GLY A 192 -14.03 -6.11 1.70
N TYR A 193 -13.11 -7.03 1.42
CA TYR A 193 -11.77 -6.77 0.91
C TYR A 193 -11.71 -7.00 -0.60
N TRP A 194 -11.22 -6.01 -1.36
CA TRP A 194 -11.40 -5.99 -2.83
C TRP A 194 -10.10 -5.84 -3.63
N SER A 195 -8.99 -5.46 -3.00
CA SER A 195 -7.79 -5.02 -3.73
C SER A 195 -7.12 -6.11 -4.56
N GLU A 196 -7.30 -7.37 -4.22
CA GLU A 196 -6.55 -8.48 -4.83
C GLU A 196 -7.38 -9.35 -5.77
N ARG A 197 -8.68 -9.07 -5.88
CA ARG A 197 -9.61 -9.85 -6.71
C ARG A 197 -9.21 -9.94 -8.17
N GLY A 198 -8.69 -8.85 -8.74
CA GLY A 198 -8.23 -8.84 -10.13
C GLY A 198 -7.09 -9.83 -10.36
N ARG A 199 -6.15 -9.92 -9.42
CA ARG A 199 -5.06 -10.89 -9.46
C ARG A 199 -5.58 -12.31 -9.24
N LEU A 200 -6.43 -12.50 -8.23
CA LEU A 200 -7.01 -13.81 -7.90
C LEU A 200 -7.82 -14.40 -9.06
N ALA A 201 -8.59 -13.57 -9.75
CA ALA A 201 -9.34 -13.97 -10.95
C ALA A 201 -8.41 -14.35 -12.11
N ALA A 202 -7.34 -13.59 -12.33
CA ALA A 202 -6.35 -13.92 -13.35
C ALA A 202 -5.68 -15.26 -13.03
N ASP A 203 -5.20 -15.45 -11.79
CA ASP A 203 -4.58 -16.69 -11.33
C ASP A 203 -5.50 -17.90 -11.56
N ALA A 204 -6.80 -17.78 -11.24
CA ALA A 204 -7.79 -18.82 -11.51
C ALA A 204 -7.92 -19.15 -13.00
N ALA A 205 -7.93 -18.13 -13.87
CA ALA A 205 -8.01 -18.33 -15.31
C ALA A 205 -6.77 -19.02 -15.88
N TRP A 206 -5.57 -18.71 -15.36
CA TRP A 206 -4.32 -19.37 -15.75
C TRP A 206 -4.33 -20.85 -15.38
N ILE A 207 -4.76 -21.18 -14.17
CA ILE A 207 -4.86 -22.59 -13.72
C ILE A 207 -5.88 -23.34 -14.59
N ALA A 208 -7.05 -22.75 -14.83
CA ALA A 208 -8.06 -23.37 -15.67
C ALA A 208 -7.55 -23.63 -17.10
N ALA A 209 -6.80 -22.69 -17.68
CA ALA A 209 -6.21 -22.85 -19.01
C ALA A 209 -5.08 -23.90 -19.04
N ALA A 210 -4.31 -24.04 -17.96
CA ALA A 210 -3.26 -25.04 -17.85
C ALA A 210 -3.79 -26.46 -17.60
N HIS A 211 -5.05 -26.60 -17.19
CA HIS A 211 -5.69 -27.86 -16.79
C HIS A 211 -7.01 -28.11 -17.53
N SER A 212 -7.16 -27.58 -18.75
CA SER A 212 -8.28 -27.97 -19.62
C SER A 212 -8.06 -29.40 -20.12
N GLU A 213 -8.73 -30.36 -19.49
CA GLU A 213 -9.12 -31.61 -20.14
C GLU A 213 -10.43 -31.43 -20.91
#